data_AF-A0A959KPA9-F1
#
_entry.id   AF-A0A959KPA9-F1
#
_cell.length_a   1.000
_cell.length_b   1.000
_cell.length_c   1.000
_cell.angle_alpha   90.00
_cell.angle_beta   90.00
_cell.angle_gamma   90.00
#
_symmetry.space_group_name_H-M   'P 1'
#
loop_
_entity.id
_entity.type
_entity.pdbx_description
1 polymer ?
#
loop_
_entity_poly.entity_id
_entity_poly.type
_entity_poly.pdbx_seq_one_letter_code
_entity_poly.pdbx_strand_id
1 'polypeptide(L)'
;EKNYQLLSQLNAPDYLLLFIPIEPAFSTAMREDSRLFLDALDRNVVLVTASTLLATMRTVSYIWKQEKQKRSVLEIARQSGLLYDRFVNFVEDLKTVGQKLDGAQLAYQGAMQKLAQGKRYGDTLIGRAEKIRKLGAKSAKLLPRELVDSAGEDEEAESGTGELLTDQSGE
;
A
#
# COMPACT_ATOMS: atom_id res chain seq x y z
N GLU A 1 20.22 56.04 -29.52
CA GLU A 1 19.29 55.03 -28.96
C GLU A 1 20.03 54.14 -27.98
N LYS A 2 19.47 53.87 -26.79
CA LYS A 2 20.00 52.88 -25.84
C LYS A 2 19.14 51.63 -25.95
N ASN A 3 19.71 50.52 -26.43
CA ASN A 3 18.97 49.30 -26.71
C ASN A 3 19.28 48.23 -25.65
N TYR A 4 18.46 48.21 -24.60
CA TYR A 4 18.69 47.39 -23.39
C TYR A 4 18.53 45.88 -23.63
N GLN A 5 17.89 45.49 -24.73
CA GLN A 5 17.71 44.09 -25.15
C GLN A 5 18.99 43.45 -25.69
N LEU A 6 19.94 44.28 -26.12
CA LEU A 6 21.23 43.84 -26.67
C LEU A 6 22.34 43.77 -25.60
N LEU A 7 22.00 43.87 -24.30
CA LEU A 7 22.97 43.58 -23.24
C LEU A 7 23.27 42.08 -23.21
N SER A 8 24.17 41.66 -24.10
CA SER A 8 24.61 40.28 -24.36
C SER A 8 25.28 39.57 -23.16
N GLN A 9 25.43 40.23 -22.01
CA GLN A 9 26.08 39.66 -20.82
C GLN A 9 25.08 39.19 -19.75
N LEU A 10 23.78 39.38 -19.97
CA LEU A 10 22.69 38.84 -19.13
C LEU A 10 21.65 38.23 -20.07
N ASN A 11 21.08 37.07 -19.73
CA ASN A 11 19.94 36.49 -20.46
C ASN A 11 18.83 37.56 -20.57
N ALA A 12 18.72 38.22 -21.73
CA ALA A 12 17.79 39.31 -21.92
C ALA A 12 16.36 38.74 -21.86
N PRO A 13 15.46 39.30 -21.03
CA PRO A 13 14.11 38.81 -20.90
C PRO A 13 13.31 39.04 -22.19
N ASP A 14 12.36 38.14 -22.48
CA ASP A 14 11.50 38.21 -23.68
C ASP A 14 10.66 39.50 -23.75
N TYR A 15 10.35 40.11 -22.58
CA TYR A 15 9.65 41.38 -22.48
C TYR A 15 10.23 42.25 -21.36
N LEU A 16 10.29 43.57 -21.60
CA LEU A 16 10.64 44.59 -20.62
C LEU A 16 9.39 45.35 -20.18
N LEU A 17 9.20 45.48 -18.87
CA LEU A 17 8.12 46.29 -18.30
C LEU A 17 8.64 47.72 -18.05
N LEU A 18 8.13 48.71 -18.79
CA LEU A 18 8.45 50.12 -18.57
C LEU A 18 7.40 50.74 -17.66
N PHE A 19 7.79 51.08 -16.44
CA PHE A 19 6.90 51.63 -15.43
C PHE A 19 6.71 53.14 -15.57
N ILE A 20 5.46 53.58 -15.64
CA ILE A 20 5.06 54.99 -15.70
C ILE A 20 4.29 55.33 -14.42
N PRO A 21 4.89 56.11 -13.49
CA PRO A 21 4.31 56.35 -12.16
C PRO A 21 3.10 57.31 -12.16
N ILE A 22 2.90 58.07 -13.24
CA ILE A 22 1.85 59.10 -13.34
C ILE A 22 0.83 58.65 -14.39
N GLU A 23 -0.22 57.97 -13.94
CA GLU A 23 -1.27 57.41 -14.81
C GLU A 23 -2.03 58.46 -15.65
N PRO A 24 -2.37 59.67 -15.13
CA PRO A 24 -2.99 60.71 -15.96
C PRO A 24 -2.09 61.23 -17.09
N ALA A 25 -0.77 61.25 -16.87
CA ALA A 25 0.19 61.62 -17.89
C ALA A 25 0.28 60.55 -18.97
N PHE A 26 0.27 59.26 -18.58
CA PHE A 26 0.21 58.15 -19.52
C PHE A 26 -1.06 58.18 -20.38
N SER A 27 -2.23 58.40 -19.77
CA SER A 27 -3.51 58.53 -20.50
C SER A 27 -3.49 59.71 -21.47
N THR A 28 -2.89 60.84 -21.08
CA THR A 28 -2.76 62.01 -21.96
C THR A 28 -1.82 61.71 -23.13
N ALA A 29 -0.68 61.05 -22.89
CA ALA A 29 0.24 60.63 -23.94
C ALA A 29 -0.43 59.66 -24.94
N MET A 30 -1.24 58.71 -24.46
CA MET A 30 -2.00 57.79 -25.32
C MET A 30 -3.08 58.49 -26.16
N ARG A 31 -3.62 59.61 -25.69
CA ARG A 31 -4.59 60.41 -26.47
C ARG A 31 -3.91 61.18 -27.59
N GLU A 32 -2.73 61.72 -27.34
CA GLU A 32 -1.94 62.46 -28.33
C GLU A 32 -1.30 61.53 -29.36
N ASP A 33 -0.78 60.37 -28.91
CA ASP A 33 -0.23 59.33 -29.78
C ASP A 33 -0.84 57.97 -29.46
N SER A 34 -1.82 57.58 -30.28
CA SER A 34 -2.51 56.30 -30.16
C SER A 34 -1.65 55.08 -30.50
N ARG A 35 -0.51 55.26 -31.18
CA ARG A 35 0.38 54.15 -31.56
C ARG A 35 1.49 53.89 -30.56
N LEU A 36 1.76 54.83 -29.65
CA LEU A 36 2.84 54.74 -28.68
C LEU A 36 2.88 53.42 -27.88
N PHE A 37 1.72 52.82 -27.55
CA PHE A 37 1.67 51.51 -26.89
C PHE A 37 2.08 50.36 -27.82
N LEU A 38 1.59 50.36 -29.06
CA LEU A 38 1.90 49.34 -30.05
C LEU A 38 3.36 49.43 -30.49
N ASP A 39 3.88 50.65 -30.70
CA ASP A 39 5.29 50.88 -31.05
C ASP A 39 6.23 50.40 -29.94
N ALA A 40 5.82 50.54 -28.67
CA ALA A 40 6.55 49.97 -27.54
C ALA A 40 6.45 48.44 -27.52
N LEU A 41 5.26 47.88 -27.76
CA LEU A 41 5.01 46.44 -27.77
C LEU A 41 5.76 45.72 -28.90
N ASP A 42 5.82 46.29 -30.10
CA ASP A 42 6.59 45.79 -31.24
C ASP A 42 8.09 45.76 -30.94
N ARG A 43 8.53 46.59 -30.00
CA ARG A 43 9.88 46.60 -29.44
C ARG A 43 9.98 45.74 -28.18
N ASN A 44 9.05 44.83 -27.90
CA ASN A 44 9.01 44.00 -26.68
C ASN A 44 9.05 44.82 -25.36
N VAL A 45 8.54 46.04 -25.37
CA VAL A 45 8.41 46.91 -24.19
C VAL A 45 6.93 47.07 -23.84
N VAL A 46 6.54 46.53 -22.70
CA VAL A 46 5.18 46.66 -22.18
C VAL A 46 5.12 47.87 -21.25
N LEU A 47 4.39 48.91 -21.66
CA LEU A 47 4.13 50.08 -20.83
C LEU A 47 3.16 49.69 -19.71
N VAL A 48 3.55 49.96 -18.46
CA VAL A 48 2.73 49.64 -17.28
C VAL A 48 2.65 50.80 -16.30
N THR A 49 1.47 50.98 -15.71
CA THR A 49 1.18 51.86 -14.57
C THR A 49 1.11 51.03 -13.29
N ALA A 50 0.87 51.65 -12.13
CA ALA A 50 0.75 50.94 -10.86
C ALA A 50 -0.29 49.80 -10.91
N SER A 51 -1.44 50.07 -11.53
CA SER A 51 -2.56 49.12 -11.64
C SER A 51 -2.23 47.94 -12.56
N THR A 52 -1.67 48.21 -13.73
CA THR A 52 -1.36 47.19 -14.75
C THR A 52 -0.12 46.38 -14.40
N LEU A 53 0.87 46.97 -13.73
CA LEU A 53 1.99 46.24 -13.16
C LEU A 53 1.52 45.24 -12.10
N LEU A 54 0.67 45.67 -11.17
CA LEU A 54 0.12 44.79 -10.14
C LEU A 54 -0.69 43.64 -10.74
N ALA A 55 -1.52 43.93 -11.74
CA ALA A 55 -2.25 42.91 -12.48
C ALA A 55 -1.30 41.91 -13.16
N THR A 56 -0.28 42.40 -13.84
CA THR A 56 0.74 41.56 -14.52
C THR A 56 1.49 40.66 -13.53
N MET A 57 1.94 41.21 -12.39
CA MET A 57 2.62 40.43 -11.35
C MET A 57 1.71 39.36 -10.73
N ARG A 58 0.42 39.68 -10.54
CA ARG A 58 -0.57 38.68 -10.09
C ARG A 58 -0.75 37.56 -11.11
N THR A 59 -0.79 37.90 -12.40
CA THR A 59 -0.86 36.90 -13.48
C THR A 59 0.35 35.98 -13.47
N VAL A 60 1.56 36.52 -13.36
CA VAL A 60 2.80 35.72 -13.27
C VAL A 60 2.78 34.82 -12.03
N SER A 61 2.43 35.36 -10.88
CA SER A 61 2.30 34.59 -9.63
C SER A 61 1.28 33.46 -9.75
N TYR A 62 0.14 33.73 -10.39
CA TYR A 62 -0.88 32.74 -10.66
C TYR A 62 -0.38 31.62 -11.57
N ILE A 63 0.31 31.96 -12.66
CA ILE A 63 0.91 30.99 -13.59
C ILE A 63 1.89 30.08 -12.85
N TRP A 64 2.79 30.62 -12.04
CA TRP A 64 3.73 29.81 -11.26
C TRP A 64 3.04 28.91 -10.24
N LYS A 65 1.99 29.41 -9.58
CA LYS A 65 1.20 28.59 -8.65
C LYS A 65 0.52 27.44 -9.40
N GLN A 66 -0.02 27.69 -10.58
CA GLN A 66 -0.66 26.69 -11.42
C GLN A 66 0.36 25.64 -11.91
N GLU A 67 1.54 26.08 -12.39
CA GLU A 67 2.65 25.21 -12.81
C GLU A 67 3.08 24.28 -11.67
N LYS A 68 3.28 24.85 -10.47
CA LYS A 68 3.65 24.10 -9.27
C LYS A 68 2.58 23.06 -8.92
N GLN A 69 1.31 23.43 -8.95
CA GLN A 69 0.20 22.51 -8.69
C GLN A 69 0.13 21.39 -9.73
N LYS A 70 0.28 21.70 -11.02
CA LYS A 70 0.29 20.70 -12.10
C LYS A 70 1.40 19.68 -11.89
N ARG A 71 2.61 20.12 -11.55
CA ARG A 71 3.74 19.22 -11.26
C ARG A 71 3.46 18.33 -10.06
N SER A 72 2.88 18.87 -8.99
CA SER A 72 2.49 18.07 -7.82
C SER A 72 1.42 17.03 -8.14
N VAL A 73 0.41 17.36 -8.95
CA VAL A 73 -0.64 16.41 -9.35
C VAL A 73 -0.06 15.25 -10.16
N LEU A 74 0.85 15.53 -11.11
CA LEU A 74 1.50 14.49 -11.91
C LEU A 74 2.35 13.56 -11.03
N GLU A 75 3.08 14.11 -10.07
CA GLU A 75 3.87 13.28 -9.14
C GLU A 75 2.98 12.45 -8.22
N ILE A 76 1.86 13.00 -7.73
CA ILE A 76 0.88 12.24 -6.95
C ILE A 76 0.34 11.07 -7.79
N ALA A 77 -0.09 11.30 -9.03
CA ALA A 77 -0.59 10.25 -9.90
C ALA A 77 0.45 9.14 -10.13
N ARG A 78 1.72 9.52 -10.35
CA ARG A 78 2.83 8.57 -10.50
C ARG A 78 3.06 7.73 -9.25
N GLN A 79 3.12 8.37 -8.08
CA GLN A 79 3.31 7.68 -6.81
C GLN A 79 2.12 6.79 -6.46
N SER A 80 0.90 7.23 -6.74
CA SER A 80 -0.32 6.43 -6.55
C SER A 80 -0.32 5.17 -7.41
N GLY A 81 0.14 5.25 -8.67
CA GLY A 81 0.30 4.06 -9.53
C GLY A 81 1.29 3.06 -8.94
N LEU A 82 2.49 3.52 -8.58
CA LEU A 82 3.51 2.67 -7.96
C LEU A 82 3.05 2.04 -6.63
N LEU A 83 2.30 2.81 -5.83
CA LEU A 83 1.72 2.31 -4.58
C LEU A 83 0.71 1.20 -4.86
N TYR A 84 -0.16 1.38 -5.85
CA TYR A 84 -1.18 0.40 -6.21
C TYR A 84 -0.54 -0.91 -6.67
N ASP A 85 0.48 -0.84 -7.53
CA ASP A 85 1.22 -2.03 -7.99
C ASP A 85 1.86 -2.78 -6.82
N ARG A 86 2.51 -2.06 -5.90
CA ARG A 86 3.07 -2.66 -4.67
C ARG A 86 2.01 -3.28 -3.78
N PHE A 87 0.85 -2.64 -3.67
CA PHE A 87 -0.25 -3.15 -2.87
C PHE A 87 -0.80 -4.46 -3.44
N VAL A 88 -0.96 -4.55 -4.77
CA VAL A 88 -1.38 -5.79 -5.44
C VAL A 88 -0.39 -6.92 -5.18
N ASN A 89 0.91 -6.67 -5.39
CA ASN A 89 1.94 -7.67 -5.12
C ASN A 89 1.92 -8.13 -3.65
N PHE A 90 1.74 -7.20 -2.71
CA PHE A 90 1.63 -7.54 -1.29
C PHE A 90 0.41 -8.41 -0.98
N VAL A 91 -0.73 -8.18 -1.64
CA VAL A 91 -1.91 -9.04 -1.52
C VAL A 91 -1.64 -10.45 -2.06
N GLU A 92 -0.86 -10.59 -3.13
CA GLU A 92 -0.44 -11.90 -3.66
C GLU A 92 0.51 -12.63 -2.70
N ASP A 93 1.45 -11.91 -2.10
CA ASP A 93 2.32 -12.45 -1.06
C ASP A 93 1.51 -12.96 0.12
N LEU A 94 0.51 -12.20 0.58
CA LEU A 94 -0.39 -12.62 1.66
C LEU A 94 -1.23 -13.85 1.30
N LYS A 95 -1.72 -13.96 0.07
CA LYS A 95 -2.41 -15.18 -0.40
C LYS A 95 -1.48 -16.39 -0.33
N THR A 96 -0.23 -16.22 -0.75
CA THR A 96 0.79 -17.28 -0.70
C THR A 96 1.08 -17.71 0.73
N VAL A 97 1.17 -16.75 1.67
CA VAL A 97 1.32 -17.04 3.10
C VAL A 97 0.11 -17.82 3.62
N GLY A 98 -1.11 -17.42 3.28
CA GLY A 98 -2.34 -18.14 3.64
C GLY A 98 -2.30 -19.61 3.21
N GLN A 99 -1.95 -19.88 1.96
CA GLN A 99 -1.81 -21.25 1.45
C GLN A 99 -0.77 -22.08 2.21
N LYS A 100 0.36 -21.46 2.59
CA LYS A 100 1.40 -22.14 3.38
C LYS A 100 0.92 -22.43 4.80
N LEU A 101 0.13 -21.54 5.41
CA LEU A 101 -0.47 -21.78 6.73
C LEU A 101 -1.48 -22.92 6.67
N ASP A 102 -2.31 -22.99 5.65
CA ASP A 102 -3.24 -24.11 5.45
C ASP A 102 -2.48 -25.44 5.31
N GLY A 103 -1.40 -25.44 4.52
CA GLY A 103 -0.52 -26.61 4.39
C GLY A 103 0.15 -27.01 5.71
N ALA A 104 0.62 -26.03 6.49
CA ALA A 104 1.20 -26.28 7.81
C ALA A 104 0.16 -26.83 8.79
N GLN A 105 -1.08 -26.33 8.75
CA GLN A 105 -2.19 -26.82 9.56
C GLN A 105 -2.55 -28.26 9.19
N LEU A 106 -2.61 -28.60 7.90
CA LEU A 106 -2.84 -29.98 7.45
C LEU A 106 -1.71 -30.91 7.89
N ALA A 107 -0.46 -30.49 7.77
CA ALA A 107 0.70 -31.26 8.23
C ALA A 107 0.65 -31.48 9.75
N TYR A 108 0.29 -30.44 10.51
CA TYR A 108 0.09 -30.52 11.96
C TYR A 108 -1.02 -31.50 12.32
N GLN A 109 -2.19 -31.40 11.69
CA GLN A 109 -3.31 -32.31 11.92
C GLN A 109 -2.93 -33.75 11.58
N GLY A 110 -2.26 -33.99 10.45
CA GLY A 110 -1.76 -35.31 10.08
C GLY A 110 -0.71 -35.86 11.05
N ALA A 111 0.13 -35.02 11.64
CA ALA A 111 1.07 -35.42 12.70
C ALA A 111 0.33 -35.77 14.00
N MET A 112 -0.67 -34.98 14.39
CA MET A 112 -1.48 -35.23 15.58
C MET A 112 -2.31 -36.51 15.46
N GLN A 113 -2.81 -36.80 14.25
CA GLN A 113 -3.53 -38.04 13.96
C GLN A 113 -2.65 -39.29 14.14
N LYS A 114 -1.38 -39.22 13.71
CA LYS A 114 -0.42 -40.32 13.92
C LYS A 114 0.04 -40.43 15.38
N LEU A 115 0.11 -39.29 16.07
CA LEU A 115 0.56 -39.24 17.46
C LEU A 115 -0.50 -39.80 18.42
N ALA A 116 -1.73 -39.31 18.31
CA ALA A 116 -2.78 -39.49 19.31
C ALA A 116 -4.18 -39.84 18.75
N GLN A 117 -4.57 -39.33 17.56
CA GLN A 117 -5.97 -39.41 17.07
C GLN A 117 -6.16 -40.44 15.93
N GLY A 118 -5.50 -41.58 16.02
CA GLY A 118 -5.58 -42.63 15.01
C GLY A 118 -6.84 -43.48 15.15
N LYS A 119 -7.31 -44.11 14.06
CA LYS A 119 -8.53 -44.97 14.05
C LYS A 119 -8.58 -46.05 15.14
N ARG A 120 -7.43 -46.49 15.64
CA ARG A 120 -7.31 -47.43 16.75
C ARG A 120 -6.18 -46.94 17.63
N TYR A 121 -6.38 -46.91 18.95
CA TYR A 121 -5.36 -46.47 19.90
C TYR A 121 -4.04 -47.26 19.74
N GLY A 122 -4.11 -48.57 19.49
CA GLY A 122 -2.94 -49.41 19.20
C GLY A 122 -2.15 -49.06 17.93
N ASP A 123 -2.69 -48.24 17.03
CA ASP A 123 -2.02 -47.74 15.83
C ASP A 123 -1.38 -46.36 16.00
N THR A 124 -1.74 -45.64 17.07
CA THR A 124 -1.13 -44.37 17.44
C THR A 124 0.25 -44.58 18.06
N LEU A 125 1.13 -43.57 17.95
CA LEU A 125 2.44 -43.62 18.60
C LEU A 125 2.32 -43.66 20.12
N ILE A 126 1.37 -42.93 20.70
CA ILE A 126 1.11 -42.94 22.15
C ILE A 126 0.65 -44.31 22.61
N GLY A 127 -0.36 -44.90 21.97
CA GLY A 127 -0.87 -46.22 22.35
C GLY A 127 0.18 -47.33 22.22
N ARG A 128 1.01 -47.29 21.17
CA ARG A 128 2.14 -48.22 21.02
C ARG A 128 3.19 -48.04 22.11
N ALA A 129 3.57 -46.79 22.41
CA ALA A 129 4.55 -46.48 23.46
C ALA A 129 4.06 -46.91 24.85
N GLU A 130 2.79 -46.64 25.17
CA GLU A 130 2.15 -47.05 26.43
C GLU A 130 2.03 -48.57 26.55
N LYS A 131 1.66 -49.27 25.47
CA LYS A 131 1.64 -50.74 25.44
C LYS A 131 3.02 -51.34 25.72
N ILE A 132 4.08 -50.81 25.10
CA ILE A 132 5.46 -51.26 25.32
C ILE A 132 5.89 -51.00 26.77
N ARG A 133 5.51 -49.84 27.35
CA ARG A 133 5.77 -49.55 28.77
C ARG A 133 5.04 -50.52 29.70
N LYS A 134 3.76 -50.81 29.46
CA LYS A 134 2.97 -51.79 30.23
C LYS A 134 3.59 -53.19 30.17
N LEU A 135 4.26 -53.55 29.08
CA LEU A 135 4.99 -54.81 28.92
C LEU A 135 6.37 -54.85 29.63
N GLY A 136 6.75 -53.81 30.37
CA GLY A 136 7.93 -53.81 31.24
C GLY A 136 9.14 -53.05 30.71
N ALA A 137 8.99 -52.25 29.65
CA ALA A 137 10.07 -51.37 29.18
C ALA A 137 10.36 -50.28 30.23
N LYS A 138 11.63 -50.16 30.65
CA LYS A 138 12.08 -49.14 31.61
C LYS A 138 12.02 -47.75 30.97
N SER A 139 11.24 -46.84 31.54
CA SER A 139 11.23 -45.40 31.18
C SER A 139 11.42 -44.53 32.42
N ALA A 140 12.23 -43.48 32.29
CA ALA A 140 12.48 -42.50 33.36
C ALA A 140 11.48 -41.34 33.36
N LYS A 141 10.75 -41.11 32.26
CA LYS A 141 9.76 -40.03 32.11
C LYS A 141 8.44 -40.56 31.56
N LEU A 142 7.34 -39.99 32.03
CA LEU A 142 5.97 -40.36 31.65
C LEU A 142 5.42 -39.32 30.67
N LEU A 143 4.60 -39.79 29.72
CA LEU A 143 3.82 -38.89 28.88
C LEU A 143 2.78 -38.17 29.74
N PRO A 144 2.45 -36.90 29.44
CA PRO A 144 1.35 -36.19 30.09
C PRO A 144 0.04 -36.99 29.97
N ARG A 145 -0.70 -37.11 31.07
CA ARG A 145 -1.94 -37.91 31.13
C ARG A 145 -2.98 -37.43 30.12
N GLU A 146 -3.12 -36.13 29.95
CA GLU A 146 -4.02 -35.49 28.97
C GLU A 146 -3.84 -36.01 27.53
N LEU A 147 -2.60 -36.30 27.11
CA LEU A 147 -2.30 -36.82 25.77
C LEU A 147 -2.53 -38.34 25.66
N VAL A 148 -2.49 -39.05 26.78
CA VAL A 148 -2.75 -40.49 26.85
C VAL A 148 -4.26 -40.75 26.87
N ASP A 149 -5.00 -39.94 27.64
CA ASP A 149 -6.44 -40.03 27.80
C ASP A 149 -7.15 -39.63 26.49
N SER A 150 -6.75 -38.52 25.86
CA SER A 150 -7.29 -38.09 24.55
C SER A 150 -6.99 -39.05 23.39
N ALA A 151 -5.97 -39.91 23.53
CA ALA A 151 -5.71 -40.98 22.56
C ALA A 151 -6.54 -42.23 22.84
N GLY A 152 -6.91 -42.48 24.11
CA GLY A 152 -7.66 -43.66 24.55
C GLY A 152 -9.19 -43.51 24.47
N GLU A 153 -9.71 -42.27 24.48
CA GLU A 153 -11.16 -41.97 24.35
C GLU A 153 -11.80 -42.58 23.08
N ASP A 154 -11.03 -42.76 22.00
CA ASP A 154 -11.50 -43.39 20.76
C ASP A 154 -11.66 -44.92 20.85
N GLU A 155 -11.01 -45.62 21.81
CA GLU A 155 -11.17 -47.07 22.02
C GLU A 155 -12.45 -47.42 22.78
N GLU A 156 -12.91 -46.56 23.70
CA GLU A 156 -14.14 -46.79 24.49
C GLU A 156 -15.42 -46.57 23.67
N ALA A 157 -15.39 -45.67 22.68
CA ALA A 157 -16.53 -45.38 21.80
C ALA A 157 -16.85 -46.54 20.82
N GLU A 158 -15.86 -47.30 20.36
CA GLU A 158 -16.09 -48.47 19.48
C GLU A 158 -16.49 -49.74 20.26
N SER A 159 -16.10 -49.89 21.53
CA SER A 159 -16.43 -51.07 22.35
C SER A 159 -17.89 -51.14 22.80
N GLY A 160 -18.59 -50.00 22.90
CA GLY A 160 -19.95 -49.92 23.48
C GLY A 160 -21.10 -50.39 22.58
N THR A 161 -20.85 -50.74 21.31
CA THR A 161 -21.91 -51.13 20.36
C THR A 161 -22.00 -52.64 20.08
N GLY A 162 -21.06 -53.44 20.57
CA GLY A 162 -20.99 -54.88 20.29
C GLY A 162 -21.70 -55.82 21.28
N GLU A 163 -22.18 -55.32 22.43
CA GLU A 163 -22.55 -56.18 23.57
C GLU A 163 -24.08 -56.38 23.78
N LEU A 164 -24.95 -55.88 22.89
CA LEU A 164 -26.41 -55.85 23.15
C LEU A 164 -27.27 -56.91 22.41
N LEU A 165 -26.71 -57.94 21.77
CA LEU A 165 -27.49 -58.84 20.90
C LEU A 165 -27.41 -60.35 21.15
N THR A 166 -26.78 -60.83 22.23
CA THR A 166 -26.83 -62.26 22.54
C THR A 166 -27.02 -62.48 24.03
N ASP A 167 -28.27 -62.67 24.44
CA ASP A 167 -28.71 -63.75 25.35
C ASP A 167 -30.00 -63.36 26.08
N GLN A 168 -31.16 -63.49 25.41
CA GLN A 168 -32.46 -63.78 26.06
C GLN A 168 -33.39 -64.50 25.06
N SER A 169 -33.16 -65.81 24.86
CA SER A 169 -34.21 -66.71 24.37
C SER A 169 -33.90 -68.13 24.86
N GLY A 170 -34.35 -68.41 26.08
CA GLY A 170 -34.25 -69.70 26.74
C GLY A 170 -35.23 -69.78 27.90
N GLU A 171 -36.52 -69.82 27.59
CA GLU A 171 -37.58 -70.56 28.29
C GLU A 171 -38.83 -70.65 27.39
#